data_AF-A0A1I5N2J4-F1
#
_entry.id   AF-A0A1I5N2J4-F1
#
_cell.length_a   1.000
_cell.length_b   1.000
_cell.length_c   1.000
_cell.angle_alpha   90.00
_cell.angle_beta   90.00
_cell.angle_gamma   90.00
#
_symmetry.space_group_name_H-M   'P 1'
#
loop_
_entity.id
_entity.type
_entity.pdbx_description
1 polymer ?
#
loop_
_entity_poly.entity_id
_entity_poly.type
_entity_poly.pdbx_seq_one_letter_code
_entity_poly.pdbx_strand_id
1 'polypeptide(L)'
;MKTPSLVGAVGAALLLTVASQIFYITVVSGSENEMLRPLTWFTELFAFAAVSILALSLGVRRPEQSVLWAAIGVSGILNLLQVGMGLSMFAPAMEANESEPQLFAAILAGAFFLYFLAKLIIGAAALGVGASLARSGSGWGKGLGVLAAIAGFGAIGLNLLALVDAKAWTFPAGGAGTAATALLALTLLWAERSHSQA
;
A
#
# COMPACT_ATOMS: atom_id res chain seq x y z
N MET A 1 2.46 30.09 4.42
CA MET A 1 2.16 28.68 4.08
C MET A 1 2.67 27.79 5.20
N LYS A 2 1.82 26.97 5.82
CA LYS A 2 2.29 25.92 6.74
C LYS A 2 2.83 24.77 5.90
N THR A 3 4.11 24.44 6.04
CA THR A 3 4.72 23.27 5.39
C THR A 3 4.09 22.01 5.99
N PRO A 4 3.58 21.06 5.18
CA PRO A 4 3.06 19.81 5.71
C PRO A 4 4.15 19.03 6.44
N SER A 5 3.85 18.41 7.59
CA SER A 5 4.85 17.58 8.26
C SER A 5 5.12 16.32 7.43
N LEU A 6 6.29 15.70 7.65
CA LEU A 6 6.64 14.46 6.97
C LEU A 6 5.65 13.32 7.25
N VAL A 7 5.07 13.27 8.45
CA VAL A 7 4.06 12.24 8.81
C VAL A 7 2.80 12.43 7.96
N GLY A 8 2.34 13.67 7.86
CA GLY A 8 1.19 14.01 7.00
C GLY A 8 1.46 13.75 5.54
N ALA A 9 2.68 14.02 5.08
CA ALA A 9 3.09 13.72 3.71
C ALA A 9 3.05 12.21 3.42
N VAL A 10 3.51 11.35 4.35
CA VAL A 10 3.36 9.89 4.23
C VAL A 10 1.88 9.49 4.21
N GLY A 11 1.07 10.02 5.13
CA GLY A 11 -0.37 9.74 5.16
C GLY A 11 -1.08 10.13 3.85
N ALA A 12 -0.79 11.32 3.32
CA ALA A 12 -1.34 11.78 2.05
C ALA A 12 -0.88 10.91 0.86
N ALA A 13 0.40 10.51 0.82
CA ALA A 13 0.91 9.62 -0.21
C ALA A 13 0.26 8.22 -0.16
N LEU A 14 0.03 7.68 1.04
CA LEU A 14 -0.72 6.42 1.22
C LEU A 14 -2.19 6.56 0.81
N LEU A 15 -2.85 7.70 1.04
CA LEU A 15 -4.20 7.93 0.53
C LEU A 15 -4.23 8.03 -0.99
N LEU A 16 -3.19 8.60 -1.61
CA LEU A 16 -3.07 8.64 -3.06
C LEU A 16 -2.98 7.23 -3.66
N THR A 17 -2.22 6.31 -3.04
CA THR A 17 -2.17 4.91 -3.50
C THR A 17 -3.51 4.21 -3.33
N VAL A 18 -4.24 4.47 -2.25
CA VAL A 18 -5.61 3.96 -2.03
C VAL A 18 -6.57 4.48 -3.11
N ALA A 19 -6.54 5.79 -3.38
CA ALA A 19 -7.37 6.40 -4.41
C ALA A 19 -7.08 5.81 -5.79
N SER A 20 -5.80 5.63 -6.13
CA SER A 20 -5.38 4.97 -7.36
C SER A 20 -5.85 3.53 -7.43
N GLN A 21 -5.73 2.75 -6.36
CA GLN A 21 -6.19 1.36 -6.34
C GLN A 21 -7.71 1.25 -6.54
N ILE A 22 -8.48 2.15 -5.92
CA ILE A 22 -9.93 2.21 -6.11
C ILE A 22 -10.23 2.55 -7.58
N PHE A 23 -9.61 3.60 -8.11
CA PHE A 23 -9.76 4.01 -9.51
C PHE A 23 -9.39 2.88 -10.48
N TYR A 24 -8.28 2.18 -10.23
CA TYR A 24 -7.84 1.05 -11.03
C TYR A 24 -8.92 -0.03 -11.09
N ILE A 25 -9.44 -0.45 -9.93
CA ILE A 25 -10.43 -1.52 -9.87
C ILE A 25 -11.77 -1.10 -10.47
N THR A 26 -12.25 0.11 -10.18
CA THR A 26 -13.61 0.52 -10.57
C THR A 26 -13.70 1.08 -11.98
N VAL A 27 -12.63 1.68 -12.50
CA VAL A 27 -12.61 2.36 -13.80
C VAL A 27 -11.71 1.65 -14.79
N VAL A 28 -10.46 1.39 -14.41
CA VAL A 28 -9.42 0.96 -15.37
C VAL A 28 -9.52 -0.52 -15.73
N SER A 29 -9.86 -1.37 -14.75
CA SER A 29 -9.78 -2.83 -14.90
C SER A 29 -10.67 -3.39 -16.01
N GLY A 30 -11.82 -2.77 -16.27
CA GLY A 30 -12.78 -3.13 -17.32
C GLY A 30 -12.84 -2.14 -18.48
N SER A 31 -11.94 -1.15 -18.54
CA SER A 31 -11.93 -0.15 -19.59
C SER A 31 -11.23 -0.65 -20.86
N GLU A 32 -11.81 -0.35 -22.02
CA GLU A 32 -11.19 -0.56 -23.34
C GLU A 32 -10.09 0.47 -23.66
N ASN A 33 -10.04 1.59 -22.93
CA ASN A 33 -8.98 2.59 -23.12
C ASN A 33 -7.62 2.06 -22.65
N GLU A 34 -6.79 1.69 -23.61
CA GLU A 34 -5.45 1.11 -23.43
C GLU A 34 -4.50 2.05 -22.67
N MET A 35 -4.71 3.37 -22.72
CA MET A 35 -3.86 4.36 -22.05
C MET A 35 -4.13 4.50 -20.55
N LEU A 36 -5.31 4.13 -20.06
CA LEU A 36 -5.64 4.34 -18.64
C LEU A 36 -4.77 3.49 -17.73
N ARG A 37 -4.43 2.27 -18.14
CA ARG A 37 -3.65 1.32 -17.32
C ARG A 37 -2.19 1.78 -17.12
N PRO A 38 -1.41 2.09 -18.18
CA PRO A 38 -0.08 2.64 -18.02
C PRO A 38 -0.05 3.97 -17.25
N LEU A 39 -1.01 4.87 -17.48
CA LEU A 39 -1.06 6.15 -16.77
C LEU A 39 -1.35 5.98 -15.27
N THR A 40 -2.23 5.04 -14.92
CA THR A 40 -2.53 4.73 -13.51
C THR A 40 -1.30 4.16 -12.83
N TRP A 41 -0.65 3.16 -13.44
CA TRP A 41 0.58 2.58 -12.93
C TRP A 41 1.73 3.59 -12.84
N PHE A 42 1.89 4.47 -13.83
CA PHE A 42 2.88 5.54 -13.76
C PHE A 42 2.63 6.48 -12.58
N THR A 43 1.37 6.82 -12.31
CA THR A 43 0.99 7.62 -11.12
C THR A 43 1.33 6.90 -9.82
N GLU A 44 1.02 5.60 -9.75
CA GLU A 44 1.32 4.76 -8.60
C GLU A 44 2.82 4.68 -8.32
N LEU A 45 3.65 4.60 -9.36
CA LEU A 45 5.10 4.59 -9.24
C LEU A 45 5.61 5.81 -8.44
N PHE A 46 5.12 7.03 -8.74
CA PHE A 46 5.49 8.22 -7.96
C PHE A 46 4.96 8.17 -6.54
N ALA A 47 3.72 7.72 -6.34
CA ALA A 47 3.13 7.63 -5.02
C ALA A 47 3.91 6.65 -4.13
N PHE A 48 4.28 5.47 -4.63
CA PHE A 48 5.07 4.48 -3.91
C PHE A 48 6.52 4.94 -3.67
N ALA A 49 7.13 5.66 -4.63
CA ALA A 49 8.43 6.30 -4.41
C ALA A 49 8.37 7.33 -3.27
N ALA A 50 7.35 8.19 -3.26
CA ALA A 50 7.13 9.18 -2.21
C ALA A 50 6.92 8.51 -0.84
N VAL A 51 6.06 7.49 -0.75
CA VAL A 51 5.87 6.70 0.48
C VAL A 51 7.21 6.15 0.98
N SER A 52 8.00 5.54 0.09
CA SER A 52 9.28 4.94 0.42
C SER A 52 10.27 5.95 0.98
N ILE A 53 10.51 7.04 0.25
CA ILE A 53 11.50 8.06 0.61
C ILE A 53 11.09 8.77 1.90
N LEU A 54 9.82 9.19 2.02
CA LEU A 54 9.34 9.94 3.17
C LEU A 54 9.33 9.07 4.43
N ALA A 55 8.87 7.82 4.33
CA ALA A 55 8.86 6.91 5.47
C ALA A 55 10.29 6.57 5.92
N LEU A 56 11.20 6.19 5.02
CA LEU A 56 12.59 5.91 5.41
C LEU A 56 13.28 7.13 6.01
N SER A 57 13.00 8.34 5.50
CA SER A 57 13.48 9.59 6.08
C SER A 57 12.96 9.82 7.51
N LEU A 58 11.69 9.48 7.77
CA LEU A 58 11.12 9.50 9.12
C LEU A 58 11.78 8.46 10.03
N GLY A 59 12.10 7.27 9.53
CA GLY A 59 12.81 6.24 10.29
C GLY A 59 14.17 6.70 10.82
N VAL A 60 14.89 7.50 10.03
CA VAL A 60 16.16 8.13 10.44
C VAL A 60 15.93 9.23 11.47
N ARG A 61 14.86 10.03 11.32
CA ARG A 61 14.54 11.16 12.22
C ARG A 61 13.85 10.76 13.52
N ARG A 62 13.27 9.55 13.58
CA ARG A 62 12.49 9.02 14.71
C ARG A 62 12.95 7.58 15.00
N PRO A 63 14.17 7.39 15.54
CA PRO A 63 14.78 6.07 15.70
C PRO A 63 13.93 5.12 16.57
N GLU A 64 13.17 5.66 17.54
CA GLU A 64 12.26 4.90 18.39
C GLU A 64 11.05 4.33 17.64
N GLN A 65 10.75 4.85 16.45
CA GLN A 65 9.71 4.38 15.53
C GLN A 65 10.29 3.79 14.24
N SER A 66 11.60 3.56 14.18
CA SER A 66 12.32 3.17 12.95
C SER A 66 11.74 1.92 12.29
N VAL A 67 11.32 0.91 13.07
CA VAL A 67 10.71 -0.32 12.55
C VAL A 67 9.40 -0.05 11.81
N LEU A 68 8.53 0.82 12.35
CA LEU A 68 7.28 1.21 11.71
C LEU A 68 7.55 1.88 10.36
N TRP A 69 8.43 2.87 10.38
CA TRP A 69 8.77 3.65 9.20
C TRP A 69 9.50 2.82 8.15
N ALA A 70 10.34 1.87 8.57
CA ALA A 70 10.96 0.89 7.67
C ALA A 70 9.91 -0.04 7.05
N ALA A 71 8.93 -0.52 7.81
CA ALA A 71 7.85 -1.35 7.26
C ALA A 71 7.06 -0.61 6.18
N ILE A 72 6.65 0.64 6.44
CA ILE A 72 5.95 1.47 5.45
C ILE A 72 6.85 1.72 4.23
N GLY A 73 8.13 2.04 4.45
CA GLY A 73 9.09 2.30 3.39
C GLY A 73 9.35 1.08 2.49
N VAL A 74 9.60 -0.08 3.09
CA VAL A 74 9.81 -1.36 2.38
C VAL A 74 8.55 -1.76 1.61
N SER A 75 7.36 -1.59 2.17
CA SER A 75 6.12 -1.81 1.43
C SER A 75 6.00 -0.89 0.21
N GLY A 76 6.44 0.37 0.32
CA GLY A 76 6.51 1.28 -0.82
C GLY A 76 7.46 0.74 -1.90
N ILE A 77 8.65 0.28 -1.53
CA ILE A 77 9.64 -0.28 -2.47
C ILE A 77 9.10 -1.52 -3.17
N LEU A 78 8.47 -2.44 -2.44
CA LEU A 78 7.90 -3.66 -3.03
C LEU A 78 6.81 -3.35 -4.06
N ASN A 79 5.94 -2.39 -3.77
CA ASN A 79 4.94 -1.95 -4.74
C ASN A 79 5.56 -1.18 -5.92
N LEU A 80 6.61 -0.39 -5.68
CA LEU A 80 7.34 0.28 -6.76
C LEU A 80 7.97 -0.72 -7.74
N LEU A 81 8.56 -1.80 -7.23
CA LEU A 81 9.06 -2.90 -8.05
C LEU A 81 7.92 -3.59 -8.81
N GLN A 82 6.82 -3.91 -8.12
CA GLN A 82 5.64 -4.53 -8.73
C GLN A 82 5.06 -3.71 -9.88
N VAL A 83 4.86 -2.41 -9.69
CA VAL A 83 4.36 -1.49 -10.72
C VAL A 83 5.40 -1.34 -11.84
N GLY A 84 6.69 -1.28 -11.50
CA GLY A 84 7.78 -1.26 -12.48
C GLY A 84 7.75 -2.48 -13.39
N MET A 85 7.50 -3.68 -12.85
CA MET A 85 7.31 -4.89 -13.65
C MET A 85 6.09 -4.75 -14.58
N GLY A 86 4.98 -4.21 -14.08
CA GLY A 86 3.78 -3.94 -14.88
C GLY A 86 4.06 -3.04 -16.08
N LEU A 87 4.82 -1.96 -15.88
CA LEU A 87 5.13 -0.98 -16.92
C LEU A 87 6.19 -1.45 -17.92
N SER A 88 7.17 -2.27 -17.49
CA SER A 88 8.34 -2.61 -18.31
C SER A 88 8.34 -4.03 -18.87
N MET A 89 7.62 -4.96 -18.24
CA MET A 89 7.72 -6.39 -18.57
C MET A 89 6.43 -6.98 -19.13
N PHE A 90 5.25 -6.43 -18.83
CA PHE A 90 3.99 -7.07 -19.22
C PHE A 90 3.77 -7.07 -20.73
N ALA A 91 3.92 -5.93 -21.41
CA ALA A 91 3.73 -5.87 -22.87
C ALA A 91 4.71 -6.77 -23.63
N PRO A 92 6.04 -6.70 -23.40
CA PRO A 92 6.98 -7.62 -24.04
C PRO A 92 6.68 -9.10 -23.75
N ALA A 93 6.24 -9.42 -22.53
CA ALA A 93 5.90 -10.80 -22.17
C ALA A 93 4.63 -11.31 -22.86
N MET A 94 3.65 -10.43 -23.11
CA MET A 94 2.45 -10.78 -23.89
C MET A 94 2.78 -10.97 -25.38
N GLU A 95 3.67 -10.14 -25.93
CA GLU A 95 4.14 -10.27 -27.32
C GLU A 95 4.91 -11.58 -27.54
N ALA A 96 5.67 -12.02 -26.54
CA ALA A 96 6.43 -13.27 -26.58
C ALA A 96 5.58 -14.53 -26.32
N ASN A 97 4.25 -14.42 -26.21
CA ASN A 97 3.39 -15.54 -25.79
C ASN A 97 3.38 -16.72 -26.78
N GLU A 98 3.68 -16.50 -28.06
CA GLU A 98 3.76 -17.59 -29.05
C GLU A 98 5.00 -18.47 -28.86
N SER A 99 6.14 -17.88 -28.47
CA SER A 99 7.38 -18.61 -28.24
C SER A 99 7.53 -19.08 -26.79
N GLU A 100 7.02 -18.32 -25.83
CA GLU A 100 7.13 -18.59 -24.40
C GLU A 100 5.79 -18.39 -23.66
N PRO A 101 4.81 -19.32 -23.80
CA PRO A 101 3.44 -19.14 -23.32
C PRO A 101 3.28 -18.92 -21.80
N GLN A 102 4.29 -19.28 -21.01
CA GLN A 102 4.25 -19.15 -19.55
C GLN A 102 4.92 -17.86 -19.04
N LEU A 103 5.59 -17.11 -19.91
CA LEU A 103 6.40 -15.95 -19.50
C LEU A 103 5.56 -14.87 -18.84
N PHE A 104 4.46 -14.46 -19.48
CA PHE A 104 3.55 -13.47 -18.92
C PHE A 104 2.95 -13.94 -17.59
N ALA A 105 2.50 -15.20 -17.52
CA ALA A 105 1.92 -15.75 -16.29
C ALA A 105 2.93 -15.77 -15.13
N ALA A 106 4.19 -16.11 -15.38
CA ALA A 106 5.24 -16.11 -14.37
C ALA A 106 5.57 -14.69 -13.87
N ILE A 107 5.70 -13.72 -14.78
CA ILE A 107 5.94 -12.32 -14.44
C ILE A 107 4.76 -11.73 -13.66
N LEU A 108 3.53 -12.02 -14.10
CA LEU A 108 2.31 -11.61 -13.42
C LEU A 108 2.24 -12.19 -12.01
N ALA A 109 2.53 -13.48 -11.83
CA ALA A 109 2.57 -14.12 -10.53
C ALA A 109 3.63 -13.48 -9.61
N GLY A 110 4.82 -13.19 -10.12
CA GLY A 110 5.87 -12.47 -9.38
C GLY A 110 5.44 -11.06 -8.96
N ALA A 111 4.79 -10.32 -9.86
CA ALA A 111 4.25 -8.99 -9.55
C ALA A 111 3.19 -9.07 -8.43
N PHE A 112 2.23 -9.99 -8.52
CA PHE A 112 1.22 -10.18 -7.48
C PHE A 112 1.82 -10.65 -6.14
N PHE A 113 2.86 -11.48 -6.16
CA PHE A 113 3.57 -11.88 -4.95
C PHE A 113 4.14 -10.65 -4.20
N LEU A 114 4.81 -9.75 -4.92
CA LEU A 114 5.33 -8.50 -4.35
C LEU A 114 4.20 -7.61 -3.80
N TYR A 115 3.09 -7.51 -4.54
CA TYR A 115 1.88 -6.77 -4.12
C TYR A 115 1.31 -7.29 -2.79
N PHE A 116 1.11 -8.61 -2.68
CA PHE A 116 0.58 -9.22 -1.46
C PHE A 116 1.56 -9.09 -0.29
N LEU A 117 2.86 -9.29 -0.53
CA LEU A 117 3.88 -9.12 0.50
C LEU A 117 3.91 -7.68 1.02
N ALA A 118 3.81 -6.69 0.14
CA ALA A 118 3.75 -5.29 0.54
C ALA A 118 2.51 -4.99 1.40
N LYS A 119 1.33 -5.48 0.98
CA LYS A 119 0.08 -5.33 1.75
C LYS A 119 0.10 -6.03 3.10
N LEU A 120 0.76 -7.19 3.19
CA LEU A 120 0.99 -7.87 4.47
C LEU A 120 1.81 -6.98 5.42
N ILE A 121 2.91 -6.41 4.92
CA ILE A 121 3.79 -5.52 5.70
C ILE A 121 3.04 -4.24 6.14
N ILE A 122 2.24 -3.64 5.25
CA ILE A 122 1.37 -2.52 5.62
C ILE A 122 0.31 -2.94 6.62
N GLY A 123 -0.23 -4.16 6.53
CA GLY A 123 -1.13 -4.72 7.52
C GLY A 123 -0.50 -4.77 8.91
N ALA A 124 0.77 -5.17 9.01
CA ALA A 124 1.53 -5.13 10.26
C ALA A 124 1.73 -3.71 10.79
N ALA A 125 2.04 -2.74 9.92
CA ALA A 125 2.14 -1.33 10.30
C ALA A 125 0.80 -0.77 10.81
N ALA A 126 -0.31 -1.05 10.11
CA ALA A 126 -1.66 -0.67 10.49
C ALA A 126 -2.08 -1.29 11.83
N LEU A 127 -1.71 -2.56 12.06
CA LEU A 127 -1.94 -3.24 13.33
C LEU A 127 -1.18 -2.58 14.47
N GLY A 128 0.13 -2.32 14.29
CA GLY A 128 0.97 -1.70 15.31
C GLY A 128 0.50 -0.28 15.68
N VAL A 129 0.31 0.58 14.68
CA VAL A 129 -0.15 1.97 14.88
C VAL A 129 -1.57 1.99 15.44
N GLY A 130 -2.47 1.18 14.86
CA GLY A 130 -3.86 1.10 15.28
C GLY A 130 -4.00 0.64 16.73
N ALA A 131 -3.29 -0.43 17.12
CA ALA A 131 -3.31 -0.92 18.49
C ALA A 131 -2.73 0.09 19.48
N SER A 132 -1.68 0.83 19.10
CA SER A 132 -1.13 1.90 19.93
C SER A 132 -2.17 3.00 20.16
N LEU A 133 -2.77 3.52 19.08
CA LEU A 133 -3.78 4.57 19.16
C LEU A 133 -5.07 4.11 19.87
N ALA A 134 -5.45 2.85 19.76
CA ALA A 134 -6.60 2.29 20.47
C ALA A 134 -6.39 2.25 21.99
N ARG A 135 -5.14 2.12 22.46
CA ARG A 135 -4.80 2.11 23.89
C ARG A 135 -4.63 3.51 24.46
N SER A 136 -3.96 4.40 23.73
CA SER A 136 -3.61 5.75 24.21
C SER A 136 -4.64 6.82 23.84
N GLY A 137 -5.40 6.61 22.78
CA GLY A 137 -6.36 7.57 22.26
C GLY A 137 -7.69 7.57 23.02
N SER A 138 -8.46 8.64 22.82
CA SER A 138 -9.83 8.80 23.30
C SER A 138 -10.77 9.17 22.15
N GLY A 139 -12.08 9.01 22.36
CA GLY A 139 -13.12 9.36 21.39
C GLY A 139 -12.83 8.82 19.99
N TRP A 140 -12.71 9.74 19.02
CA TRP A 140 -12.56 9.35 17.62
C TRP A 140 -11.23 8.65 17.31
N GLY A 141 -10.14 9.07 17.96
CA GLY A 141 -8.83 8.46 17.77
C GLY A 141 -8.81 6.99 18.18
N LYS A 142 -9.47 6.66 19.30
CA LYS A 142 -9.59 5.28 19.77
C LYS A 142 -10.35 4.40 18.76
N GLY A 143 -11.49 4.89 18.27
CA GLY A 143 -12.28 4.17 17.26
C GLY A 143 -11.48 3.92 15.97
N LEU A 144 -10.79 4.95 15.48
CA LEU A 144 -9.94 4.84 14.30
C LEU A 144 -8.78 3.84 14.50
N GLY A 145 -8.17 3.84 15.70
CA GLY A 145 -7.12 2.88 16.06
C GLY A 145 -7.63 1.42 16.06
N VAL A 146 -8.81 1.17 16.62
CA VAL A 146 -9.43 -0.16 16.60
C VAL A 146 -9.70 -0.63 15.17
N LEU A 147 -10.27 0.23 14.33
CA LEU A 147 -10.54 -0.10 12.93
C LEU A 147 -9.25 -0.40 12.16
N ALA A 148 -8.22 0.43 12.32
CA ALA A 148 -6.91 0.21 11.70
C ALA A 148 -6.28 -1.12 12.16
N ALA A 149 -6.42 -1.47 13.44
CA ALA A 149 -5.91 -2.71 13.98
C ALA A 149 -6.60 -3.94 13.38
N ILE A 150 -7.94 -3.92 13.31
CA ILE A 150 -8.73 -5.00 12.72
C ILE A 150 -8.41 -5.16 11.23
N ALA A 151 -8.38 -4.05 10.48
CA ALA A 151 -8.04 -4.08 9.06
C ALA A 151 -6.61 -4.57 8.83
N GLY A 152 -5.65 -4.14 9.66
CA GLY A 152 -4.27 -4.61 9.62
C GLY A 152 -4.16 -6.12 9.84
N PHE A 153 -4.85 -6.65 10.85
CA PHE A 153 -4.91 -8.09 11.12
C PHE A 153 -5.53 -8.87 9.95
N GLY A 154 -6.65 -8.39 9.40
CA GLY A 154 -7.29 -9.00 8.23
C GLY A 154 -6.39 -8.98 6.99
N ALA A 155 -5.67 -7.87 6.76
CA ALA A 155 -4.71 -7.75 5.66
C ALA A 155 -3.56 -8.74 5.80
N ILE A 156 -3.00 -8.94 6.99
CA ILE A 156 -1.96 -9.95 7.22
C ILE A 156 -2.46 -11.34 6.84
N GLY A 157 -3.61 -11.76 7.39
CA GLY A 157 -4.15 -13.10 7.16
C GLY A 157 -4.48 -13.35 5.68
N LEU A 158 -5.22 -12.44 5.05
CA LEU A 158 -5.66 -12.62 3.66
C LEU A 158 -4.51 -12.51 2.66
N ASN A 159 -3.52 -11.65 2.88
CA ASN A 159 -2.36 -11.57 1.99
C ASN A 159 -1.41 -12.77 2.17
N LEU A 160 -1.31 -13.36 3.36
CA LEU A 160 -0.64 -14.66 3.53
C LEU A 160 -1.30 -15.76 2.71
N LEU A 161 -2.64 -15.82 2.71
CA LEU A 161 -3.38 -16.80 1.89
C LEU A 161 -3.17 -16.54 0.39
N ALA A 162 -3.14 -15.28 -0.05
CA ALA A 162 -2.91 -14.91 -1.44
C ALA A 162 -1.47 -15.17 -1.93
N LEU A 163 -0.48 -15.19 -1.03
CA LEU A 163 0.88 -15.62 -1.36
C LEU A 163 0.95 -17.13 -1.68
N VAL A 164 0.03 -17.94 -1.15
CA VAL A 164 -0.05 -19.38 -1.41
C VAL A 164 -0.94 -19.67 -2.62
N ASP A 165 -2.11 -19.03 -2.69
CA ASP A 165 -3.08 -19.18 -3.78
C ASP A 165 -3.64 -17.82 -4.19
N ALA A 166 -2.91 -17.16 -5.10
CA ALA A 166 -3.33 -15.86 -5.63
C ALA A 166 -4.71 -15.96 -6.31
N LYS A 167 -5.01 -17.05 -7.02
CA LYS A 167 -6.25 -17.17 -7.80
C LYS A 167 -7.48 -17.09 -6.91
N ALA A 168 -7.47 -17.76 -5.75
CA ALA A 168 -8.59 -17.74 -4.82
C ALA A 168 -8.69 -16.44 -4.01
N TRP A 169 -7.55 -15.82 -3.68
CA TRP A 169 -7.51 -14.81 -2.62
C TRP A 169 -7.18 -13.38 -3.10
N THR A 170 -6.88 -13.16 -4.39
CA THR A 170 -6.48 -11.84 -4.90
C THR A 170 -7.43 -10.72 -4.49
N PHE A 171 -8.74 -10.88 -4.70
CA PHE A 171 -9.71 -9.82 -4.41
C PHE A 171 -9.89 -9.56 -2.90
N PRO A 172 -10.13 -10.58 -2.05
CA PRO A 172 -10.17 -10.38 -0.60
C PRO A 172 -8.88 -9.77 -0.03
N ALA A 173 -7.72 -10.27 -0.44
CA ALA A 173 -6.42 -9.79 0.03
C ALA A 173 -6.12 -8.36 -0.41
N GLY A 174 -6.40 -8.05 -1.68
CA GLY A 174 -6.30 -6.71 -2.25
C GLY A 174 -7.16 -5.71 -1.49
N GLY A 175 -8.45 -6.03 -1.31
CA GLY A 175 -9.42 -5.20 -0.59
C GLY A 175 -9.04 -4.96 0.87
N ALA A 176 -8.69 -6.02 1.60
CA ALA A 176 -8.26 -5.90 3.01
C ALA A 176 -6.98 -5.07 3.14
N GLY A 177 -5.99 -5.30 2.27
CA GLY A 177 -4.77 -4.49 2.28
C GLY A 177 -5.05 -3.02 1.92
N THR A 178 -5.98 -2.74 1.01
CA THR A 178 -6.37 -1.35 0.68
C THR A 178 -7.06 -0.67 1.86
N ALA A 179 -7.95 -1.38 2.56
CA ALA A 179 -8.57 -0.87 3.78
C ALA A 179 -7.53 -0.61 4.89
N ALA A 180 -6.58 -1.52 5.09
CA ALA A 180 -5.49 -1.34 6.04
C ALA A 180 -4.62 -0.12 5.69
N THR A 181 -4.26 0.06 4.41
CA THR A 181 -3.53 1.25 3.93
C THR A 181 -4.31 2.53 4.23
N ALA A 182 -5.60 2.57 3.91
CA ALA A 182 -6.45 3.74 4.13
C ALA A 182 -6.54 4.11 5.62
N LEU A 183 -6.79 3.12 6.48
CA LEU A 183 -6.91 3.34 7.92
C LEU A 183 -5.56 3.68 8.58
N LEU A 184 -4.45 3.11 8.11
CA LEU A 184 -3.11 3.54 8.50
C LEU A 184 -2.87 5.00 8.11
N ALA A 185 -3.19 5.39 6.88
CA ALA A 185 -3.02 6.76 6.43
C ALA A 185 -3.84 7.76 7.27
N LEU A 186 -5.10 7.42 7.55
CA LEU A 186 -5.96 8.24 8.40
C LEU A 186 -5.48 8.31 9.85
N THR A 187 -4.97 7.21 10.42
CA THR A 187 -4.40 7.22 11.78
C THR A 187 -3.15 8.10 11.87
N LEU A 188 -2.28 8.10 10.85
CA LEU A 188 -1.11 8.97 10.78
C LEU A 188 -1.51 10.46 10.72
N LEU A 189 -2.47 10.80 9.85
CA LEU A 189 -2.98 12.17 9.72
C LEU A 189 -3.69 12.65 11.00
N TRP A 190 -4.43 11.75 11.66
CA TRP A 190 -5.06 12.05 12.95
C TRP A 190 -4.01 12.35 14.03
N ALA A 191 -2.99 11.49 14.16
CA ALA A 191 -1.94 11.66 15.15
C ALA A 191 -1.20 13.00 14.99
N GLU A 192 -0.89 13.40 13.76
CA GLU A 192 -0.28 14.71 13.47
C GLU A 192 -1.18 15.87 13.89
N ARG A 193 -2.48 15.79 13.58
CA ARG A 193 -3.43 16.83 13.97
C ARG A 193 -3.53 16.96 15.48
N SER A 194 -3.62 15.84 16.20
CA SER A 194 -3.68 15.84 17.67
C SER A 194 -2.43 16.44 18.30
N HIS A 195 -1.24 16.15 17.75
CA HIS A 195 0.01 16.77 18.21
C HIS A 195 0.11 18.27 17.92
N SER A 196 -0.55 18.77 16.87
CA SER A 196 -0.53 20.20 16.52
C SER A 196 -1.51 21.05 17.34
N GLN A 197 -2.40 20.42 18.11
CA GLN A 197 -3.43 21.09 18.93
C GLN A 197 -3.13 21.06 20.43
N ALA A 198 -2.13 20.27 20.86
CA ALA A 198 -1.62 20.22 22.22
C ALA A 198 -0.48 21.25 22.39
#